data_AF-A0A7K1B1F2-F1
#
_entry.id   AF-A0A7K1B1F2-F1
#
_cell.length_a   1.000
_cell.length_b   1.000
_cell.length_c   1.000
_cell.angle_alpha   90.00
_cell.angle_beta   90.00
_cell.angle_gamma   90.00
#
_symmetry.space_group_name_H-M   'P 1'
#
loop_
_entity.id
_entity.type
_entity.pdbx_description
1 polymer ?
#
loop_
_entity_poly.entity_id
_entity_poly.type
_entity_poly.pdbx_seq_one_letter_code
_entity_poly.pdbx_strand_id
1 'polypeptide(L)'
;MTARLALFEGLPTHPFVVHLPVVLVPLATLGVLAMAVRPRWLRTFGPAVTGLAFVGFVASVVASRTGETLEEQYESAGETLSSTLRDHAEAGERVPVFAGLFLLLLVVWGLFTWWRARAGEEAATARVKRPRQIAAALAVVSVLSAGVASVSVYQAGHSGATSVWEQP
;
A
#
# COMPACT_ATOMS: atom_id res chain seq x y z
N MET A 1 -15.63 5.25 -23.68
CA MET A 1 -14.29 4.61 -23.60
C MET A 1 -14.02 3.96 -22.22
N THR A 2 -15.02 3.89 -21.34
CA THR A 2 -14.94 3.48 -19.92
C THR A 2 -15.15 1.98 -19.66
N ALA A 3 -15.76 1.24 -20.60
CA ALA A 3 -16.08 -0.18 -20.41
C ALA A 3 -14.86 -1.11 -20.28
N ARG A 4 -13.67 -0.70 -20.75
CA ARG A 4 -12.48 -1.58 -20.77
C ARG A 4 -11.79 -1.78 -19.42
N LEU A 5 -12.10 -0.96 -18.40
CA LEU A 5 -11.56 -1.19 -17.05
C LEU A 5 -12.45 -2.09 -16.19
N ALA A 6 -13.72 -2.24 -16.55
CA ALA A 6 -14.69 -2.99 -15.75
C ALA A 6 -14.62 -4.52 -15.98
N LEU A 7 -14.21 -4.95 -17.17
CA LEU A 7 -14.20 -6.37 -17.56
C LEU A 7 -12.82 -6.81 -18.05
N PHE A 8 -12.29 -7.87 -17.44
CA PHE A 8 -11.16 -8.64 -17.94
C PHE A 8 -11.66 -10.03 -18.32
N GLU A 9 -11.59 -10.39 -19.61
CA GLU A 9 -12.09 -11.66 -20.15
C GLU A 9 -13.58 -11.96 -19.81
N GLY A 10 -14.41 -10.93 -19.64
CA GLY A 10 -15.84 -11.07 -19.33
C GLY A 10 -16.17 -11.23 -17.84
N LEU A 11 -15.15 -11.20 -16.97
CA LEU A 11 -15.31 -11.19 -15.51
C LEU A 11 -15.00 -9.80 -14.95
N PRO A 12 -15.59 -9.42 -13.80
CA PRO A 12 -15.26 -8.16 -13.13
C PRO A 12 -13.75 -8.08 -12.89
N THR A 13 -13.11 -7.02 -13.38
CA THR A 13 -11.65 -6.82 -13.23
C THR A 13 -11.26 -6.66 -11.76
N HIS A 14 -12.17 -6.13 -10.96
CA HIS A 14 -11.94 -5.74 -9.56
C HIS A 14 -11.42 -6.92 -8.70
N PRO A 15 -12.07 -8.11 -8.66
CA PRO A 15 -11.52 -9.31 -8.01
C PRO A 15 -10.08 -9.65 -8.39
N PHE A 16 -9.68 -9.54 -9.66
CA PHE A 16 -8.30 -9.86 -10.04
C PHE A 16 -7.29 -8.84 -9.50
N VAL A 17 -7.66 -7.55 -9.54
CA VAL A 17 -6.77 -6.47 -9.12
C VAL A 17 -6.59 -6.44 -7.61
N VAL A 18 -7.63 -6.73 -6.81
CA VAL A 18 -7.55 -6.67 -5.33
C VAL A 18 -6.57 -7.68 -4.72
N HIS A 19 -6.25 -8.78 -5.41
CA HIS A 19 -5.25 -9.75 -4.92
C HIS A 19 -3.86 -9.15 -4.83
N LEU A 20 -3.52 -8.22 -5.74
CA LEU A 20 -2.21 -7.57 -5.76
C LEU A 20 -1.93 -6.77 -4.48
N PRO A 21 -2.74 -5.77 -4.06
CA PRO A 21 -2.49 -5.06 -2.81
C PRO A 21 -2.62 -5.98 -1.59
N VAL A 22 -3.52 -6.97 -1.61
CA VAL A 22 -3.68 -7.96 -0.52
C VAL A 22 -2.41 -8.76 -0.28
N VAL A 23 -1.63 -9.07 -1.31
CA VAL A 23 -0.37 -9.83 -1.16
C VAL A 23 0.84 -8.90 -1.04
N LEU A 24 0.95 -7.90 -1.92
CA LEU A 24 2.16 -7.10 -2.07
C LEU A 24 2.38 -6.13 -0.91
N VAL A 25 1.33 -5.53 -0.36
CA VAL A 25 1.47 -4.59 0.77
C VAL A 25 1.96 -5.32 2.02
N PRO A 26 1.34 -6.43 2.49
CA PRO A 26 1.89 -7.22 3.59
C PRO A 26 3.30 -7.75 3.34
N LEU A 27 3.60 -8.21 2.12
CA LEU A 27 4.95 -8.68 1.79
C LEU A 27 5.98 -7.55 1.88
N ALA A 28 5.66 -6.36 1.39
CA ALA A 28 6.50 -5.18 1.54
C ALA A 28 6.65 -4.74 3.00
N THR A 29 5.60 -4.89 3.82
CA THR A 29 5.65 -4.66 5.28
C THR A 29 6.64 -5.59 5.97
N LEU A 30 6.65 -6.88 5.62
CA LEU A 30 7.66 -7.83 6.12
C LEU A 30 9.07 -7.44 5.66
N GLY A 31 9.21 -7.01 4.40
CA GLY A 31 10.46 -6.52 3.85
C GLY A 31 11.01 -5.32 4.62
N VAL A 32 10.18 -4.29 4.86
CA VAL A 32 10.62 -3.08 5.59
C VAL A 32 10.96 -3.41 7.05
N LEU A 33 10.21 -4.30 7.70
CA LEU A 33 10.49 -4.75 9.06
C LEU A 33 11.85 -5.46 9.13
N ALA A 34 12.12 -6.38 8.19
CA ALA A 34 13.40 -7.07 8.11
C ALA A 34 14.57 -6.10 7.88
N MET A 35 14.39 -5.10 7.01
CA MET A 35 15.39 -4.05 6.78
C MET A 35 15.58 -3.12 7.98
N ALA A 36 14.54 -2.87 8.78
CA ALA A 36 14.66 -2.09 10.01
C ALA A 36 15.47 -2.83 11.09
N VAL A 37 15.26 -4.15 11.22
CA VAL A 37 16.04 -5.01 12.14
C VAL A 37 17.49 -5.16 11.66
N ARG A 38 17.72 -5.29 10.34
CA ARG A 38 19.06 -5.38 9.74
C ARG A 38 19.26 -4.28 8.69
N PRO A 39 19.65 -3.06 9.08
CA PRO A 39 19.81 -1.92 8.16
C PRO A 39 20.74 -2.16 6.96
N ARG A 40 21.67 -3.12 7.07
CA ARG A 40 22.53 -3.54 5.95
C ARG A 40 21.74 -4.10 4.76
N TRP A 41 20.58 -4.72 5.03
CA TRP A 41 19.71 -5.31 4.02
C TRP A 41 19.03 -4.26 3.14
N LEU A 42 18.93 -3.00 3.61
CA LEU A 42 18.36 -1.90 2.84
C LEU A 42 19.10 -1.67 1.51
N ARG A 43 20.40 -1.93 1.45
CA ARG A 43 21.18 -1.78 0.22
C ARG A 43 20.88 -2.87 -0.81
N THR A 44 20.64 -4.10 -0.36
CA THR A 44 20.44 -5.27 -1.23
C THR A 44 18.97 -5.43 -1.61
N PHE A 45 18.07 -5.35 -0.63
CA PHE A 45 16.66 -5.62 -0.80
C PHE A 45 15.80 -4.36 -0.91
N GLY A 46 16.34 -3.18 -0.61
CA GLY A 46 15.62 -1.91 -0.69
C GLY A 46 14.88 -1.70 -2.02
N PRO A 47 15.55 -1.81 -3.19
CA PRO A 47 14.89 -1.68 -4.47
C PRO A 47 13.75 -2.68 -4.70
N ALA A 48 13.92 -3.93 -4.27
CA ALA A 48 12.89 -4.96 -4.40
C ALA A 48 11.67 -4.65 -3.51
N VAL A 49 11.89 -4.30 -2.23
CA VAL A 49 10.81 -3.96 -1.30
C VAL A 49 10.08 -2.68 -1.73
N THR A 50 10.81 -1.67 -2.22
CA THR A 50 10.21 -0.47 -2.81
C THR A 50 9.39 -0.80 -4.06
N GLY A 51 9.87 -1.72 -4.91
CA GLY A 51 9.12 -2.20 -6.07
C GLY A 51 7.81 -2.89 -5.67
N LEU A 52 7.84 -3.76 -4.65
CA LEU A 52 6.63 -4.40 -4.10
C LEU A 52 5.64 -3.36 -3.54
N ALA A 53 6.12 -2.40 -2.74
CA ALA A 53 5.30 -1.32 -2.21
C ALA A 53 4.70 -0.45 -3.32
N PHE A 54 5.47 -0.16 -4.36
CA PHE A 54 5.04 0.64 -5.50
C PHE A 54 3.93 -0.07 -6.29
N VAL A 55 4.14 -1.34 -6.64
CA VAL A 55 3.12 -2.13 -7.36
C VAL A 55 1.88 -2.31 -6.49
N GLY A 56 2.05 -2.57 -5.18
CA GLY A 56 0.93 -2.66 -4.24
C GLY A 56 0.12 -1.36 -4.16
N PHE A 57 0.78 -0.20 -4.12
CA PHE A 57 0.12 1.12 -4.15
C PHE A 57 -0.60 1.38 -5.47
N VAL A 58 0.04 1.13 -6.61
CA VAL A 58 -0.61 1.34 -7.92
C VAL A 58 -1.81 0.41 -8.06
N ALA A 59 -1.67 -0.85 -7.66
CA ALA A 59 -2.76 -1.82 -7.72
C ALA A 59 -3.91 -1.46 -6.79
N SER A 60 -3.66 -0.89 -5.60
CA SER A 60 -4.75 -0.42 -4.74
C SER A 60 -5.50 0.77 -5.34
N VAL A 61 -4.82 1.71 -6.02
CA VAL A 61 -5.49 2.81 -6.75
C VAL A 61 -6.40 2.25 -7.85
N VAL A 62 -5.92 1.27 -8.62
CA VAL A 62 -6.74 0.63 -9.67
C VAL A 62 -7.91 -0.15 -9.06
N ALA A 63 -7.70 -0.86 -7.95
CA ALA A 63 -8.75 -1.56 -7.23
C ALA A 63 -9.85 -0.59 -6.76
N SER A 64 -9.50 0.54 -6.12
CA SER A 64 -10.47 1.55 -5.67
C SER A 64 -11.33 2.05 -6.84
N ARG A 65 -10.68 2.50 -7.92
CA ARG A 65 -11.40 3.05 -9.09
C ARG A 65 -12.30 2.04 -9.78
N THR A 66 -11.86 0.78 -9.87
CA THR A 66 -12.68 -0.29 -10.44
C THR A 66 -13.83 -0.68 -9.52
N GLY A 67 -13.68 -0.55 -8.20
CA GLY A 67 -14.75 -0.73 -7.21
C GLY A 67 -15.80 0.38 -7.31
N GLU A 68 -15.38 1.65 -7.33
CA GLU A 68 -16.25 2.81 -7.54
C GLU A 68 -17.06 2.69 -8.84
N THR A 69 -16.42 2.27 -9.94
CA THR A 69 -17.12 2.05 -11.22
C THR A 69 -18.18 0.94 -11.13
N LEU A 70 -17.94 -0.10 -10.33
CA LEU A 70 -18.94 -1.16 -10.12
C LEU A 70 -20.10 -0.63 -9.27
N GLU A 71 -19.80 0.14 -8.22
CA GLU A 71 -20.80 0.79 -7.38
C GLU A 71 -21.78 1.64 -8.21
N GLU A 72 -21.24 2.51 -9.06
CA GLU A 72 -22.02 3.35 -9.98
C GLU A 72 -22.90 2.50 -10.93
N GLN A 73 -22.43 1.33 -11.36
CA GLN A 73 -23.21 0.43 -12.21
C GLN A 73 -24.40 -0.16 -11.47
N TYR A 74 -24.21 -0.62 -10.24
CA TYR A 74 -25.31 -1.11 -9.39
C TYR A 74 -26.35 -0.02 -9.13
N GLU A 75 -25.90 1.20 -8.79
CA GLU A 75 -26.79 2.33 -8.56
C GLU A 75 -27.57 2.71 -9.83
N SER A 76 -26.90 2.72 -10.99
CA SER A 76 -27.55 3.00 -12.28
C SER A 76 -28.58 1.94 -12.70
N ALA A 77 -28.42 0.70 -12.22
CA ALA A 77 -29.37 -0.40 -12.41
C ALA A 77 -30.54 -0.35 -11.42
N GLY A 78 -30.54 0.59 -10.46
CA GLY A 78 -31.56 0.71 -9.42
C GLY A 78 -31.40 -0.30 -8.28
N GLU A 79 -30.22 -0.93 -8.15
CA GLU A 79 -29.92 -1.87 -7.07
C GLU A 79 -29.42 -1.14 -5.82
N THR A 80 -29.88 -1.59 -4.65
CA THR A 80 -29.41 -1.05 -3.36
C THR A 80 -28.26 -1.88 -2.83
N LEU A 81 -27.11 -1.25 -2.59
CA LEU A 81 -25.96 -1.91 -1.99
C LEU A 81 -26.21 -2.17 -0.50
N SER A 82 -25.81 -3.35 -0.02
CA SER A 82 -25.88 -3.69 1.41
C SER A 82 -24.96 -2.77 2.23
N SER A 83 -25.24 -2.64 3.53
CA SER A 83 -24.36 -1.89 4.45
C SER A 83 -22.94 -2.47 4.48
N THR A 84 -22.83 -3.80 4.48
CA THR A 84 -21.54 -4.52 4.49
C THR A 84 -20.71 -4.28 3.22
N LEU A 85 -21.35 -4.14 2.07
CA LEU A 85 -20.67 -3.81 0.82
C LEU A 85 -20.23 -2.35 0.79
N ARG A 86 -21.00 -1.45 1.40
CA ARG A 86 -20.61 -0.04 1.57
C ARG A 86 -19.42 0.11 2.53
N ASP A 87 -19.40 -0.64 3.62
CA ASP A 87 -18.25 -0.72 4.54
C ASP A 87 -16.99 -1.21 3.82
N HIS A 88 -17.14 -2.14 2.86
CA HIS A 88 -16.05 -2.60 2.00
C HIS A 88 -15.53 -1.50 1.06
N ALA A 89 -16.43 -0.79 0.38
CA ALA A 89 -16.06 0.31 -0.50
C ALA A 89 -15.28 1.40 0.27
N GLU A 90 -15.82 1.87 1.39
CA GLU A 90 -15.17 2.89 2.25
C GLU A 90 -13.83 2.41 2.84
N ALA A 91 -13.68 1.13 3.14
CA ALA A 91 -12.41 0.56 3.56
C ALA A 91 -11.40 0.49 2.40
N GLY A 92 -11.86 0.12 1.19
CA GLY A 92 -11.07 0.04 -0.03
C GLY A 92 -10.48 1.40 -0.43
N GLU A 93 -11.26 2.47 -0.36
CA GLU A 93 -10.84 3.85 -0.69
C GLU A 93 -9.67 4.36 0.17
N ARG A 94 -9.54 3.85 1.39
CA ARG A 94 -8.47 4.23 2.32
C ARG A 94 -7.14 3.53 2.00
N VAL A 95 -7.16 2.38 1.33
CA VAL A 95 -5.95 1.59 1.04
C VAL A 95 -4.92 2.35 0.19
N PRO A 96 -5.29 3.02 -0.93
CA PRO A 96 -4.37 3.85 -1.70
C PRO A 96 -3.63 4.90 -0.88
N VAL A 97 -4.34 5.58 0.03
CA VAL A 97 -3.77 6.66 0.84
C VAL A 97 -2.68 6.11 1.76
N PHE A 98 -2.97 5.03 2.50
CA PHE A 98 -2.02 4.44 3.43
C PHE A 98 -0.85 3.72 2.71
N ALA A 99 -1.12 3.02 1.61
CA ALA A 99 -0.09 2.40 0.79
C ALA A 99 0.84 3.44 0.15
N GLY A 100 0.29 4.57 -0.32
CA GLY A 100 1.05 5.69 -0.86
C GLY A 100 1.94 6.37 0.18
N LEU A 101 1.41 6.60 1.39
CA LEU A 101 2.19 7.12 2.51
C LEU A 101 3.34 6.18 2.90
N PHE A 102 3.07 4.88 2.99
CA PHE A 102 4.10 3.87 3.24
C PHE A 102 5.19 3.90 2.17
N LEU A 103 4.81 3.87 0.89
CA LEU A 103 5.75 3.97 -0.23
C LEU A 103 6.63 5.22 -0.14
N LEU A 104 6.02 6.38 0.10
CA LEU A 104 6.71 7.66 0.23
C LEU A 104 7.77 7.60 1.34
N LEU A 105 7.38 7.16 2.53
CA LEU A 105 8.28 7.08 3.69
C LEU A 105 9.42 6.10 3.45
N LEU A 106 9.12 4.95 2.83
CA LEU A 106 10.11 3.95 2.44
C LEU A 106 11.13 4.53 1.44
N VAL A 107 10.67 5.27 0.43
CA VAL A 107 11.55 5.92 -0.56
C VAL A 107 12.40 6.99 0.11
N VAL A 108 11.82 7.84 0.96
CA VAL A 108 12.55 8.89 1.69
C VAL A 108 13.62 8.26 2.59
N TRP A 109 13.28 7.19 3.32
CA TRP A 109 14.24 6.46 4.15
C TRP A 109 15.38 5.86 3.33
N GLY A 110 15.05 5.20 2.21
CA GLY A 110 16.01 4.60 1.29
C GLY A 110 16.98 5.63 0.69
N LEU A 111 16.44 6.72 0.14
CA LEU A 111 17.22 7.81 -0.46
C LEU A 111 18.11 8.51 0.57
N PHE A 112 17.58 8.79 1.75
CA PHE A 112 18.34 9.44 2.82
C PHE A 112 19.50 8.55 3.29
N THR A 113 19.24 7.25 3.46
CA THR A 113 20.28 6.29 3.87
C THR A 113 21.34 6.11 2.78
N TRP A 114 20.94 6.06 1.52
CA TRP A 114 21.85 6.00 0.37
C TRP A 114 22.72 7.25 0.26
N TRP A 115 22.12 8.44 0.37
CA TRP A 115 22.84 9.71 0.33
C TRP A 115 23.88 9.80 1.45
N ARG A 116 23.50 9.50 2.69
CA ARG A 116 24.43 9.48 3.84
C ARG A 116 25.61 8.56 3.59
N ALA A 117 25.36 7.39 3.03
CA ALA A 117 26.40 6.41 2.81
C ALA A 117 27.35 6.77 1.65
N ARG A 118 26.92 7.62 0.72
CA ARG A 118 27.77 8.18 -0.35
C ARG A 118 28.51 9.44 0.07
N ALA A 119 27.89 10.30 0.86
CA ALA A 119 28.52 11.52 1.36
C ALA A 119 29.67 11.21 2.34
N GLY A 120 29.57 10.11 3.09
CA GLY A 120 30.47 9.83 4.21
C GLY A 120 30.04 10.57 5.48
N GLU A 121 30.51 10.10 6.65
CA GLU A 121 30.03 10.60 7.94
C GLU A 121 30.39 12.07 8.19
N GLU A 122 31.58 12.52 7.77
CA GLU A 122 32.02 13.91 7.94
C GLU A 122 31.15 14.89 7.13
N ALA A 123 30.96 14.63 5.83
CA ALA A 123 30.15 15.51 4.99
C ALA A 123 28.65 15.45 5.35
N ALA A 124 28.15 14.28 5.79
CA ALA A 124 26.77 14.15 6.23
C ALA A 124 26.50 14.94 7.52
N THR A 125 27.41 14.89 8.49
CA THR A 125 27.28 15.63 9.76
C THR A 125 27.49 17.13 9.61
N ALA A 126 28.28 17.56 8.63
CA ALA A 126 28.41 18.97 8.26
C ALA A 126 27.10 19.56 7.67
N ARG A 127 26.32 18.77 6.92
CA ARG A 127 25.07 19.24 6.29
C ARG A 127 23.82 19.06 7.16
N VAL A 128 23.75 17.98 7.92
CA VAL A 128 22.55 17.60 8.68
C VAL A 128 22.94 17.26 10.12
N LYS A 129 22.26 17.89 11.08
CA LYS A 129 22.46 17.56 12.50
C LYS A 129 21.92 16.15 12.79
N ARG A 130 22.74 15.32 13.44
CA ARG A 130 22.40 13.96 13.91
C ARG A 130 21.80 13.04 12.82
N PRO A 131 22.51 12.83 11.69
CA PRO A 131 21.97 12.12 10.52
C PRO A 131 21.66 10.63 10.82
N ARG A 132 22.33 10.02 11.80
CA ARG A 132 22.02 8.66 12.28
C ARG A 132 20.65 8.58 12.96
N GLN A 133 20.29 9.57 13.78
CA GLN A 133 19.00 9.60 14.47
C GLN A 133 17.85 9.83 13.50
N ILE A 134 18.05 10.71 12.50
CA ILE A 134 17.06 10.93 11.44
C ILE A 134 16.82 9.65 10.65
N ALA A 135 17.88 8.92 10.27
CA ALA A 135 17.70 7.65 9.55
C ALA A 135 16.97 6.59 10.40
N ALA A 136 17.23 6.54 11.71
CA ALA A 136 16.50 5.66 12.63
C ALA A 136 15.02 6.07 12.76
N ALA A 137 14.74 7.37 12.87
CA ALA A 137 13.38 7.88 12.91
C ALA A 137 12.61 7.57 11.62
N LEU A 138 13.24 7.77 10.45
CA LEU A 138 12.67 7.41 9.14
C LEU A 138 12.39 5.90 9.03
N ALA A 139 13.28 5.05 9.55
CA ALA A 139 13.04 3.61 9.59
C ALA A 139 11.81 3.26 10.44
N VAL A 140 11.71 3.83 11.65
CA VAL A 140 10.58 3.61 12.55
C VAL A 140 9.27 4.08 11.91
N VAL A 141 9.24 5.30 11.39
CA VAL A 141 8.04 5.86 10.76
C VAL A 141 7.64 5.07 9.50
N SER A 142 8.61 4.57 8.73
CA SER A 142 8.34 3.67 7.59
C SER A 142 7.68 2.37 8.05
N VAL A 143 8.20 1.72 9.11
CA VAL A 143 7.61 0.48 9.68
C VAL A 143 6.20 0.73 10.21
N LEU A 144 5.98 1.83 10.94
CA LEU A 144 4.66 2.17 11.46
C LEU A 144 3.66 2.41 10.32
N SER A 145 4.05 3.17 9.29
CA SER A 145 3.20 3.39 8.12
C SER A 145 2.89 2.11 7.34
N ALA A 146 3.84 1.19 7.26
CA ALA A 146 3.64 -0.12 6.65
C ALA A 146 2.63 -0.97 7.45
N GLY A 147 2.71 -0.92 8.78
CA GLY A 147 1.73 -1.56 9.66
C GLY A 147 0.32 -1.01 9.44
N VAL A 148 0.18 0.32 9.36
CA VAL A 148 -1.12 0.97 9.06
C VAL A 148 -1.65 0.55 7.69
N ALA A 149 -0.80 0.52 6.65
CA ALA A 149 -1.17 0.07 5.31
C ALA A 149 -1.59 -1.41 5.28
N SER A 150 -0.90 -2.29 6.01
CA SER A 150 -1.29 -3.70 6.14
C SER A 150 -2.64 -3.85 6.86
N VAL A 151 -2.89 -3.07 7.91
CA VAL A 151 -4.16 -3.08 8.63
C VAL A 151 -5.31 -2.59 7.76
N SER A 152 -5.12 -1.53 6.96
CA SER A 152 -6.17 -1.05 6.05
C SER A 152 -6.51 -2.08 4.97
N VAL A 153 -5.51 -2.77 4.41
CA VAL A 153 -5.72 -3.88 3.47
C VAL A 153 -6.50 -5.02 4.13
N TYR A 154 -6.14 -5.39 5.37
CA TYR A 154 -6.88 -6.40 6.13
C TYR A 154 -8.34 -5.99 6.37
N GLN A 155 -8.59 -4.74 6.77
CA GLN A 155 -9.95 -4.24 7.01
C GLN A 155 -10.79 -4.30 5.74
N ALA A 156 -10.25 -3.85 4.60
CA ALA A 156 -10.93 -3.93 3.31
C ALA A 156 -11.21 -5.38 2.91
N GLY A 157 -10.24 -6.29 3.07
CA GLY A 157 -10.43 -7.70 2.78
C GLY A 157 -11.46 -8.38 3.68
N HIS A 158 -11.46 -8.05 4.98
CA HIS A 158 -12.40 -8.60 5.95
C HIS A 158 -13.83 -8.15 5.66
N SER A 159 -14.07 -6.83 5.49
CA SER A 159 -15.41 -6.33 5.14
C SER A 159 -15.89 -6.85 3.78
N GLY A 160 -14.98 -7.04 2.83
CA GLY A 160 -15.28 -7.69 1.54
C GLY A 160 -15.77 -9.13 1.72
N ALA A 161 -15.08 -9.93 2.55
CA ALA A 161 -15.53 -11.28 2.88
C ALA A 161 -16.88 -11.28 3.60
N THR A 162 -17.07 -10.42 4.60
CA THR A 162 -18.34 -10.24 5.32
C THR A 162 -19.49 -9.94 4.34
N SER A 163 -19.28 -9.08 3.33
CA SER A 163 -20.32 -8.74 2.35
C SER A 163 -20.81 -9.93 1.50
N VAL A 164 -19.97 -10.97 1.35
CA VAL A 164 -20.28 -12.17 0.56
C VAL A 164 -20.82 -13.31 1.43
N TRP A 165 -20.24 -13.50 2.62
CA TRP A 165 -20.40 -14.72 3.41
C TRP A 165 -21.31 -14.55 4.63
N GLU A 166 -21.46 -13.35 5.18
CA GLU A 166 -22.44 -13.12 6.24
C GLU A 166 -23.80 -12.88 5.58
N GLN A 167 -24.64 -13.92 5.57
CA GLN A 167 -26.07 -13.75 5.34
C GLN A 167 -26.75 -13.30 6.65
N PRO A 168 -27.81 -12.48 6.57
CA PRO A 168 -28.61 -12.09 7.73
C PRO A 168 -29.25 -13.29 8.45
#